data_AF-A0A3R9EJQ1-F1
#
_entry.id   AF-A0A3R9EJQ1-F1
#
_cell.length_a   1.000
_cell.length_b   1.000
_cell.length_c   1.000
_cell.angle_alpha   90.00
_cell.angle_beta   90.00
_cell.angle_gamma   90.00
#
_symmetry.space_group_name_H-M   'P 1'
#
loop_
_entity.id
_entity.type
_entity.pdbx_description
1 polymer ?
#
loop_
_entity_poly.entity_id
_entity_poly.type
_entity_poly.pdbx_seq_one_letter_code
_entity_poly.pdbx_strand_id
1 'polypeptide(L)'
;MDIEGYARHALLRGEDGIAEKLAERIMEIKDTDRQHAIALAKAAIEEARATLDVKGDVLSPITSGVTMGQFGVGSRGTGDFYAHEKIAEVIGSTKAAVDSTHLDDSGAVQMEGGDFLIVTIDGIHSRLSDFPFLAGFHVARASLRDVYVMGSRPLALLSDIHVADDGDVAKIFDHVAGITAVSELTDIPLVTGSTLRIGGDMVIGDRMTGGVGAVGVASAMTARERADIGDVILMTEGAGGGTISTTALYYGMHDVVDETINIKFLQACEALLEKDLDKKVHAMTDVTNGGVRGDAKEISRTAGVKLVFEEENMRGLVNPRVLGMLESLNIDYLGVSLDSLLLIVPPEHEQEILETVQNAGVDIATVGYVEKGQGAELVIDGQRRDFTPRFRESAYTPIKKMVGDTTPDDFEAMCKAIDRAAEEAISKKRHIVEMLGKQ
;
A
#
# COMPACT_ATOMS: atom_id res chain seq x y z
N MET A 1 -20.99 -9.09 -4.38
CA MET A 1 -21.87 -9.24 -3.20
C MET A 1 -21.43 -10.48 -2.45
N ASP A 2 -21.36 -10.40 -1.13
CA ASP A 2 -21.16 -11.56 -0.25
C ASP A 2 -22.51 -12.22 0.06
N ILE A 3 -22.74 -13.40 -0.53
CA ILE A 3 -23.96 -14.21 -0.37
C ILE A 3 -24.03 -14.77 1.05
N GLU A 4 -22.91 -15.29 1.58
CA GLU A 4 -22.85 -15.88 2.92
C GLU A 4 -23.14 -14.81 3.99
N GLY A 5 -22.47 -13.65 3.88
CA GLY A 5 -22.66 -12.52 4.77
C GLY A 5 -24.11 -12.01 4.78
N TYR A 6 -24.77 -11.98 3.62
CA TYR A 6 -26.20 -11.66 3.54
C TYR A 6 -27.05 -12.69 4.31
N ALA A 7 -26.84 -13.98 4.05
CA ALA A 7 -27.59 -15.06 4.71
C ALA A 7 -27.39 -15.05 6.23
N ARG A 8 -26.15 -14.89 6.70
CA ARG A 8 -25.79 -14.77 8.12
C ARG A 8 -26.53 -13.62 8.80
N HIS A 9 -26.50 -12.42 8.22
CA HIS A 9 -27.18 -11.26 8.79
C HIS A 9 -28.70 -11.44 8.84
N ALA A 10 -29.31 -11.99 7.78
CA ALA A 10 -30.75 -12.22 7.74
C ALA A 10 -31.19 -13.27 8.78
N LEU A 11 -30.40 -14.34 8.96
CA LEU A 11 -30.64 -15.36 10.00
C LEU A 11 -30.54 -14.77 11.42
N LEU A 12 -29.52 -13.96 11.70
CA LEU A 12 -29.34 -13.30 13.01
C LEU A 12 -30.49 -12.34 13.36
N ARG A 13 -31.08 -11.69 12.35
CA ARG A 13 -32.23 -10.80 12.51
C ARG A 13 -33.58 -11.53 12.57
N GLY A 14 -33.60 -12.84 12.34
CA GLY A 14 -34.83 -13.63 12.28
C GLY A 14 -35.73 -13.21 11.12
N GLU A 15 -35.16 -12.84 9.97
CA GLU A 15 -35.93 -12.43 8.80
C GLU A 15 -36.64 -13.61 8.13
N ASP A 16 -37.87 -13.39 7.67
CA ASP A 16 -38.59 -14.33 6.82
C ASP A 16 -38.24 -14.15 5.33
N GLY A 17 -38.44 -15.21 4.55
CA GLY A 17 -38.28 -15.20 3.09
C GLY A 17 -36.84 -14.96 2.62
N ILE A 18 -35.84 -15.40 3.40
CA ILE A 18 -34.41 -15.14 3.13
C ILE A 18 -34.03 -15.70 1.76
N ALA A 19 -34.47 -16.92 1.42
CA ALA A 19 -34.09 -17.59 0.18
C ALA A 19 -34.60 -16.83 -1.05
N GLU A 20 -35.83 -16.33 -1.01
CA GLU A 20 -36.43 -15.57 -2.12
C GLU A 20 -35.73 -14.21 -2.29
N LYS A 21 -35.52 -13.46 -1.20
CA LYS A 21 -34.81 -12.19 -1.23
C LYS A 21 -33.38 -12.34 -1.74
N LEU A 22 -32.66 -13.35 -1.25
CA LEU A 22 -31.28 -13.61 -1.65
C LEU A 22 -31.21 -14.07 -3.11
N ALA A 23 -32.14 -14.90 -3.57
CA ALA A 23 -32.22 -15.30 -4.97
C ALA A 23 -32.45 -14.11 -5.91
N GLU A 24 -33.31 -13.17 -5.53
CA GLU A 24 -33.50 -11.92 -6.28
C GLU A 24 -32.19 -11.14 -6.42
N ARG A 25 -31.43 -11.00 -5.33
CA ARG A 25 -30.11 -10.35 -5.35
C ARG A 25 -29.06 -11.09 -6.17
N ILE A 26 -29.07 -12.43 -6.15
CA ILE A 26 -28.18 -13.23 -6.97
C ILE A 26 -28.46 -12.97 -8.46
N MET A 27 -29.72 -12.97 -8.87
CA MET A 27 -30.12 -12.70 -10.27
C MET A 27 -29.85 -11.25 -10.72
N GLU A 28 -29.68 -10.29 -9.80
CA GLU A 28 -29.25 -8.92 -10.15
C GLU A 28 -27.80 -8.86 -10.66
N ILE A 29 -26.98 -9.85 -10.32
CA ILE A 29 -25.53 -9.86 -10.59
C ILE A 29 -25.14 -11.02 -11.51
N LYS A 30 -25.62 -12.23 -11.22
CA LYS A 30 -25.26 -13.46 -11.93
C LYS A 30 -26.29 -13.76 -13.01
N ASP A 31 -25.82 -14.08 -14.21
CA ASP A 31 -26.68 -14.57 -15.29
C ASP A 31 -27.12 -16.02 -14.98
N THR A 32 -28.25 -16.13 -14.32
CA THR A 32 -28.80 -17.41 -13.86
C THR A 32 -30.32 -17.37 -13.82
N ASP A 33 -30.96 -18.54 -13.94
CA ASP A 33 -32.40 -18.63 -13.76
C ASP A 33 -32.80 -18.61 -12.28
N ARG A 34 -34.09 -18.30 -12.04
CA ARG A 34 -34.66 -18.20 -10.69
C ARG A 34 -34.61 -19.51 -9.92
N GLN A 35 -34.76 -20.64 -10.58
CA GLN A 35 -34.75 -21.94 -9.92
C GLN A 35 -33.36 -22.22 -9.34
N HIS A 36 -32.31 -21.97 -10.12
CA HIS A 36 -30.93 -22.11 -9.67
C HIS A 36 -30.57 -21.08 -8.60
N ALA A 37 -30.97 -19.81 -8.77
CA ALA A 37 -30.73 -18.76 -7.77
C ALA A 37 -31.34 -19.12 -6.40
N ILE A 38 -32.56 -19.67 -6.37
CA ILE A 38 -33.18 -20.16 -5.13
C ILE A 38 -32.41 -21.33 -4.54
N ALA A 39 -31.90 -22.25 -5.38
CA ALA A 39 -31.09 -23.37 -4.90
C ALA A 39 -29.79 -22.90 -4.24
N LEU A 40 -29.07 -21.97 -4.89
CA LEU A 40 -27.86 -21.33 -4.34
C LEU A 40 -28.17 -20.61 -3.02
N ALA A 41 -29.24 -19.81 -2.97
CA ALA A 41 -29.64 -19.11 -1.76
C ALA A 41 -29.93 -20.07 -0.59
N LYS A 42 -30.61 -21.20 -0.87
CA LYS A 42 -30.86 -22.23 0.15
C LYS A 42 -29.59 -22.90 0.65
N ALA A 43 -28.66 -23.24 -0.24
CA ALA A 43 -27.37 -23.81 0.12
C ALA A 43 -26.56 -22.83 0.99
N ALA A 44 -26.49 -21.55 0.60
CA ALA A 44 -25.82 -20.52 1.38
C ALA A 44 -26.42 -20.34 2.78
N ILE A 45 -27.76 -20.43 2.91
CA ILE A 45 -28.46 -20.40 4.22
C ILE A 45 -28.11 -21.62 5.06
N GLU A 46 -27.99 -22.81 4.45
CA GLU A 46 -27.60 -24.04 5.13
C GLU A 46 -26.18 -23.94 5.70
N GLU A 47 -25.22 -23.51 4.88
CA GLU A 47 -23.82 -23.30 5.29
C GLU A 47 -23.69 -22.19 6.35
N ALA A 48 -24.39 -21.06 6.17
CA ALA A 48 -24.43 -20.00 7.16
C ALA A 48 -24.97 -20.52 8.49
N ARG A 49 -26.07 -21.27 8.49
CA ARG A 49 -26.65 -21.85 9.71
C ARG A 49 -25.68 -22.79 10.42
N ALA A 50 -24.94 -23.60 9.67
CA ALA A 50 -23.95 -24.53 10.22
C ALA A 50 -22.78 -23.80 10.90
N THR A 51 -22.48 -22.57 10.48
CA THR A 51 -21.28 -21.82 10.91
C THR A 51 -21.58 -20.61 11.81
N LEU A 52 -22.86 -20.34 12.13
CA LEU A 52 -23.28 -19.16 12.93
C LEU A 52 -22.85 -19.22 14.41
N ASP A 53 -22.89 -20.40 15.04
CA ASP A 53 -22.58 -20.61 16.46
C ASP A 53 -21.53 -21.72 16.64
N VAL A 54 -20.41 -21.58 15.92
CA VAL A 54 -19.28 -22.51 16.08
C VAL A 54 -18.58 -22.30 17.41
N LYS A 55 -18.25 -23.40 18.09
CA LYS A 55 -17.56 -23.38 19.38
C LYS A 55 -16.15 -23.93 19.24
N GLY A 56 -15.19 -23.22 19.82
CA GLY A 56 -13.79 -23.64 19.91
C GLY A 56 -12.87 -22.46 19.68
N ASP A 57 -11.76 -22.42 20.42
CA ASP A 57 -10.86 -21.27 20.46
C ASP A 57 -10.30 -20.89 19.08
N VAL A 58 -10.06 -21.88 18.23
CA VAL A 58 -9.62 -21.68 16.83
C VAL A 58 -10.75 -21.16 15.95
N LEU A 59 -11.97 -21.65 16.14
CA LEU A 59 -13.11 -21.43 15.26
C LEU A 59 -13.82 -20.09 15.51
N SER A 60 -13.81 -19.60 16.74
CA SER A 60 -14.48 -18.35 17.11
C SER A 60 -13.72 -17.14 16.54
N PRO A 61 -14.33 -16.29 15.69
CA PRO A 61 -13.66 -15.10 15.17
C PRO A 61 -13.45 -14.06 16.26
N ILE A 62 -12.38 -13.28 16.15
CA ILE A 62 -12.12 -12.12 17.02
C ILE A 62 -12.81 -10.92 16.41
N THR A 63 -13.53 -10.14 17.21
CA THR A 63 -14.31 -8.99 16.73
C THR A 63 -14.02 -7.75 17.57
N SER A 64 -13.50 -6.70 16.96
CA SER A 64 -13.35 -5.38 17.59
C SER A 64 -14.66 -4.58 17.60
N GLY A 65 -15.53 -4.81 16.61
CA GLY A 65 -16.70 -3.97 16.35
C GLY A 65 -16.38 -2.68 15.59
N VAL A 66 -15.11 -2.50 15.18
CA VAL A 66 -14.63 -1.34 14.42
C VAL A 66 -14.29 -1.79 13.00
N THR A 67 -14.87 -1.15 11.98
CA THR A 67 -14.58 -1.50 10.57
C THR A 67 -13.34 -0.77 10.04
N MET A 68 -12.67 -1.37 9.05
CA MET A 68 -11.53 -0.77 8.33
C MET A 68 -11.83 0.66 7.84
N GLY A 69 -13.02 0.86 7.24
CA GLY A 69 -13.42 2.16 6.71
C GLY A 69 -13.69 3.22 7.77
N GLN A 70 -14.26 2.84 8.92
CA GLN A 70 -14.44 3.76 10.05
C GLN A 70 -13.10 4.18 10.63
N PHE A 71 -12.20 3.21 10.82
CA PHE A 71 -10.88 3.47 11.41
C PHE A 71 -9.88 4.08 10.42
N GLY A 72 -10.17 4.03 9.11
CA GLY A 72 -9.32 4.61 8.06
C GLY A 72 -8.09 3.78 7.72
N VAL A 73 -8.14 2.46 7.92
CA VAL A 73 -7.05 1.54 7.57
C VAL A 73 -6.95 1.41 6.04
N GLY A 74 -5.73 1.40 5.51
CA GLY A 74 -5.41 1.43 4.09
C GLY A 74 -5.48 2.83 3.45
N SER A 75 -5.43 3.89 4.26
CA SER A 75 -5.46 5.29 3.80
C SER A 75 -4.25 6.12 4.29
N ARG A 76 -3.18 5.46 4.79
CA ARG A 76 -1.94 6.07 5.35
C ARG A 76 -2.22 7.25 6.29
N GLY A 77 -3.27 7.07 7.10
CA GLY A 77 -3.74 8.01 8.10
C GLY A 77 -3.44 7.54 9.52
N THR A 78 -3.89 8.28 10.53
CA THR A 78 -3.57 7.97 11.94
C THR A 78 -4.08 6.58 12.38
N GLY A 79 -5.31 6.21 11.98
CA GLY A 79 -5.83 4.87 12.28
C GLY A 79 -5.15 3.77 11.49
N ASP A 80 -4.63 4.05 10.30
CA ASP A 80 -3.84 3.10 9.53
C ASP A 80 -2.52 2.77 10.23
N PHE A 81 -1.77 3.79 10.63
CA PHE A 81 -0.53 3.63 11.40
C PHE A 81 -0.76 2.86 12.70
N TYR A 82 -1.84 3.18 13.42
CA TYR A 82 -2.19 2.47 14.64
C TYR A 82 -2.51 0.98 14.40
N ALA A 83 -3.23 0.65 13.33
CA ALA A 83 -3.49 -0.74 12.96
C ALA A 83 -2.19 -1.49 12.60
N HIS A 84 -1.25 -0.84 11.91
CA HIS A 84 0.06 -1.42 11.60
C HIS A 84 0.92 -1.66 12.85
N GLU A 85 0.91 -0.72 13.82
CA GLU A 85 1.53 -0.92 15.13
C GLU A 85 0.95 -2.17 15.84
N LYS A 86 -0.37 -2.37 15.78
CA LYS A 86 -1.03 -3.56 16.35
C LYS A 86 -0.70 -4.86 15.61
N ILE A 87 -0.55 -4.82 14.29
CA ILE A 87 -0.07 -5.96 13.50
C ILE A 87 1.33 -6.36 13.99
N ALA A 88 2.23 -5.39 14.15
CA ALA A 88 3.58 -5.64 14.66
C ALA A 88 3.57 -6.23 16.08
N GLU A 89 2.69 -5.76 16.97
CA GLU A 89 2.50 -6.36 18.31
C GLU A 89 2.02 -7.82 18.24
N VAL A 90 1.06 -8.12 17.35
CA VAL A 90 0.53 -9.48 17.16
C VAL A 90 1.60 -10.42 16.62
N ILE A 91 2.47 -9.96 15.70
CA ILE A 91 3.60 -10.74 15.20
C ILE A 91 4.61 -10.97 16.35
N GLY A 92 5.01 -9.89 17.02
CA GLY A 92 6.05 -9.86 18.04
C GLY A 92 7.46 -9.83 17.46
N SER A 93 8.48 -9.83 18.32
CA SER A 93 9.88 -9.80 17.87
C SER A 93 10.24 -11.08 17.11
N THR A 94 10.89 -10.90 15.97
CA THR A 94 11.36 -12.01 15.13
C THR A 94 12.89 -12.14 15.18
N LYS A 95 13.45 -13.10 14.42
CA LYS A 95 14.90 -13.21 14.20
C LYS A 95 15.37 -12.44 12.96
N ALA A 96 14.46 -11.73 12.29
CA ALA A 96 14.81 -10.96 11.09
C ALA A 96 15.65 -9.73 11.48
N ALA A 97 16.46 -9.25 10.54
CA ALA A 97 17.27 -8.06 10.71
C ALA A 97 16.42 -6.79 10.65
N VAL A 98 15.42 -6.78 9.77
CA VAL A 98 14.35 -5.78 9.70
C VAL A 98 13.03 -6.55 9.74
N ASP A 99 12.22 -6.28 10.75
CA ASP A 99 10.91 -6.90 10.93
C ASP A 99 9.79 -5.86 11.05
N SER A 100 8.55 -6.32 11.20
CA SER A 100 7.37 -5.46 11.24
C SER A 100 7.39 -4.40 12.34
N THR A 101 8.24 -4.53 13.37
CA THR A 101 8.36 -3.51 14.42
C THR A 101 9.11 -2.25 13.95
N HIS A 102 9.88 -2.35 12.86
CA HIS A 102 10.58 -1.23 12.26
C HIS A 102 9.66 -0.36 11.39
N LEU A 103 8.52 -0.90 10.94
CA LEU A 103 7.57 -0.24 10.02
C LEU A 103 8.27 0.34 8.77
N ASP A 104 9.22 -0.43 8.23
CA ASP A 104 9.98 -0.10 7.02
C ASP A 104 9.27 -0.62 5.76
N ASP A 105 9.73 -0.22 4.58
CA ASP A 105 9.11 -0.59 3.29
C ASP A 105 9.30 -2.09 2.95
N SER A 106 10.24 -2.78 3.59
CA SER A 106 10.49 -4.21 3.39
C SER A 106 10.98 -4.92 4.66
N GLY A 107 10.77 -6.24 4.69
CA GLY A 107 11.42 -7.11 5.68
C GLY A 107 12.77 -7.60 5.18
N ALA A 108 13.72 -7.80 6.11
CA ALA A 108 15.06 -8.29 5.77
C ALA A 108 15.54 -9.39 6.72
N VAL A 109 16.09 -10.48 6.18
CA VAL A 109 16.69 -11.57 6.96
C VAL A 109 18.17 -11.68 6.61
N GLN A 110 19.03 -11.72 7.64
CA GLN A 110 20.45 -11.91 7.42
C GLN A 110 20.76 -13.35 7.00
N MET A 111 21.48 -13.51 5.89
CA MET A 111 21.92 -14.78 5.34
C MET A 111 23.26 -15.22 5.94
N GLU A 112 23.55 -16.52 5.86
CA GLU A 112 24.91 -17.01 6.08
C GLU A 112 25.87 -16.35 5.07
N GLY A 113 26.87 -15.62 5.56
CA GLY A 113 27.79 -14.82 4.73
C GLY A 113 27.70 -13.32 4.98
N GLY A 114 26.64 -12.84 5.64
CA GLY A 114 26.51 -11.46 6.11
C GLY A 114 25.57 -10.58 5.28
N ASP A 115 25.23 -10.99 4.06
CA ASP A 115 24.26 -10.31 3.20
C ASP A 115 22.82 -10.41 3.75
N PHE A 116 21.93 -9.57 3.25
CA PHE A 116 20.53 -9.51 3.63
C PHE A 116 19.63 -9.93 2.46
N LEU A 117 18.75 -10.91 2.72
CA LEU A 117 17.62 -11.22 1.85
C LEU A 117 16.49 -10.24 2.17
N ILE A 118 16.07 -9.46 1.18
CA ILE A 118 15.01 -8.46 1.31
C ILE A 118 13.75 -9.00 0.63
N VAL A 119 12.61 -8.87 1.31
CA VAL A 119 11.32 -9.35 0.83
C VAL A 119 10.26 -8.28 1.12
N THR A 120 9.46 -7.96 0.10
CA THR A 120 8.29 -7.09 0.21
C THR A 120 7.07 -7.73 -0.45
N ILE A 121 5.89 -7.24 -0.08
CA ILE A 121 4.64 -7.49 -0.76
C ILE A 121 3.79 -6.23 -0.74
N ASP A 122 3.20 -5.93 -1.89
CA ASP A 122 2.37 -4.76 -2.06
C ASP A 122 1.03 -5.11 -2.70
N GLY A 123 -0.03 -4.46 -2.23
CA GLY A 123 -1.40 -4.74 -2.64
C GLY A 123 -1.79 -3.99 -3.91
N ILE A 124 -2.60 -4.61 -4.77
CA ILE A 124 -3.14 -3.87 -5.92
C ILE A 124 -3.99 -2.69 -5.43
N HIS A 125 -3.91 -1.58 -6.15
CA HIS A 125 -4.77 -0.44 -5.87
C HIS A 125 -6.23 -0.85 -6.11
N SER A 126 -7.02 -1.02 -5.04
CA SER A 126 -8.36 -1.65 -5.07
C SER A 126 -9.37 -1.01 -6.04
N ARG A 127 -9.15 0.25 -6.42
CA ARG A 127 -9.97 0.99 -7.38
C ARG A 127 -9.62 0.73 -8.85
N LEU A 128 -8.55 -0.03 -9.12
CA LEU A 128 -8.14 -0.45 -10.46
C LEU A 128 -8.61 -1.86 -10.83
N SER A 129 -9.53 -2.44 -10.06
CA SER A 129 -10.14 -3.75 -10.33
C SER A 129 -10.74 -3.89 -11.75
N ASP A 130 -11.12 -2.77 -12.38
CA ASP A 130 -11.71 -2.75 -13.74
C ASP A 130 -10.69 -2.32 -14.80
N PHE A 131 -9.43 -2.13 -14.39
CA PHE A 131 -8.29 -1.76 -15.22
C PHE A 131 -7.10 -2.69 -14.90
N PRO A 132 -7.20 -4.00 -15.17
CA PRO A 132 -6.28 -5.00 -14.63
C PRO A 132 -4.83 -4.80 -15.05
N PHE A 133 -4.59 -4.41 -16.32
CA PHE A 133 -3.25 -4.01 -16.78
C PHE A 133 -2.63 -2.93 -15.90
N LEU A 134 -3.34 -1.82 -15.66
CA LEU A 134 -2.84 -0.74 -14.81
C LEU A 134 -2.62 -1.21 -13.37
N ALA A 135 -3.53 -2.05 -12.85
CA ALA A 135 -3.36 -2.64 -11.53
C ALA A 135 -2.07 -3.46 -11.43
N GLY A 136 -1.77 -4.28 -12.45
CA GLY A 136 -0.56 -5.11 -12.53
C GLY A 136 0.71 -4.29 -12.72
N PHE A 137 0.68 -3.32 -13.63
CA PHE A 137 1.81 -2.44 -13.92
C PHE A 137 2.21 -1.63 -12.68
N HIS A 138 1.25 -0.99 -12.02
CA HIS A 138 1.56 -0.15 -10.86
C HIS A 138 1.94 -0.95 -9.62
N VAL A 139 1.31 -2.10 -9.34
CA VAL A 139 1.70 -2.91 -8.17
C VAL A 139 3.08 -3.52 -8.36
N ALA A 140 3.44 -3.97 -9.57
CA ALA A 140 4.79 -4.47 -9.84
C ALA A 140 5.83 -3.37 -9.65
N ARG A 141 5.55 -2.16 -10.15
CA ARG A 141 6.43 -1.01 -9.91
C ARG A 141 6.58 -0.74 -8.41
N ALA A 142 5.48 -0.68 -7.66
CA ALA A 142 5.49 -0.42 -6.22
C ALA A 142 6.34 -1.45 -5.45
N SER A 143 6.13 -2.75 -5.68
CA SER A 143 6.94 -3.80 -5.06
C SER A 143 8.42 -3.72 -5.41
N LEU A 144 8.78 -3.31 -6.64
CA LEU A 144 10.18 -3.12 -6.99
C LEU A 144 10.78 -1.91 -6.26
N ARG A 145 10.03 -0.82 -6.12
CA ARG A 145 10.51 0.39 -5.42
C ARG A 145 10.87 0.10 -3.96
N ASP A 146 10.02 -0.63 -3.25
CA ASP A 146 10.26 -1.03 -1.87
C ASP A 146 11.59 -1.78 -1.71
N VAL A 147 11.94 -2.65 -2.65
CA VAL A 147 13.25 -3.35 -2.64
C VAL A 147 14.39 -2.38 -2.99
N TYR A 148 14.19 -1.51 -3.98
CA TYR A 148 15.20 -0.53 -4.37
C TYR A 148 15.56 0.38 -3.20
N VAL A 149 14.57 0.95 -2.49
CA VAL A 149 14.78 1.91 -1.38
C VAL A 149 15.51 1.31 -0.18
N MET A 150 15.58 -0.02 -0.09
CA MET A 150 16.41 -0.74 0.87
C MET A 150 17.89 -0.85 0.45
N GLY A 151 18.28 -0.26 -0.68
CA GLY A 151 19.64 -0.32 -1.23
C GLY A 151 19.92 -1.64 -1.95
N SER A 152 18.88 -2.24 -2.54
CA SER A 152 18.93 -3.58 -3.12
C SER A 152 18.47 -3.61 -4.56
N ARG A 153 19.17 -4.37 -5.39
CA ARG A 153 18.67 -4.70 -6.72
C ARG A 153 17.67 -5.86 -6.59
N PRO A 154 16.43 -5.71 -7.06
CA PRO A 154 15.47 -6.81 -7.06
C PRO A 154 15.93 -7.95 -8.00
N LEU A 155 15.60 -9.18 -7.64
CA LEU A 155 16.00 -10.41 -8.33
C LEU A 155 14.81 -11.18 -8.90
N ALA A 156 13.63 -11.05 -8.29
CA ALA A 156 12.44 -11.78 -8.69
C ALA A 156 11.16 -11.08 -8.22
N LEU A 157 10.10 -11.26 -9.00
CA LEU A 157 8.72 -10.92 -8.67
C LEU A 157 7.89 -12.19 -8.43
N LEU A 158 6.88 -12.08 -7.57
CA LEU A 158 5.84 -13.10 -7.36
C LEU A 158 4.46 -12.43 -7.34
N SER A 159 3.40 -13.11 -7.77
CA SER A 159 2.05 -12.52 -7.85
C SER A 159 0.99 -13.38 -7.17
N ASP A 160 0.07 -12.77 -6.43
CA ASP A 160 -1.16 -13.41 -5.95
C ASP A 160 -2.36 -12.62 -6.47
N ILE A 161 -3.28 -13.28 -7.18
CA ILE A 161 -4.44 -12.63 -7.77
C ILE A 161 -5.72 -13.41 -7.47
N HIS A 162 -6.75 -12.67 -7.08
CA HIS A 162 -8.06 -13.20 -6.76
C HIS A 162 -9.12 -12.47 -7.56
N VAL A 163 -10.00 -13.22 -8.23
CA VAL A 163 -11.12 -12.67 -9.00
C VAL A 163 -12.42 -13.22 -8.43
N ALA A 164 -13.42 -12.38 -8.22
CA ALA A 164 -14.75 -12.81 -7.76
C ALA A 164 -15.40 -13.76 -8.78
N ASP A 165 -16.43 -14.50 -8.36
CA ASP A 165 -16.95 -15.66 -9.10
C ASP A 165 -17.44 -15.33 -10.53
N ASP A 166 -17.96 -14.13 -10.75
CA ASP A 166 -18.47 -13.69 -12.05
C ASP A 166 -17.47 -12.79 -12.80
N GLY A 167 -16.25 -12.64 -12.28
CA GLY A 167 -15.21 -11.85 -12.93
C GLY A 167 -14.63 -12.56 -14.14
N ASP A 168 -14.40 -11.81 -15.20
CA ASP A 168 -13.81 -12.34 -16.43
C ASP A 168 -12.39 -12.85 -16.17
N VAL A 169 -12.09 -14.08 -16.61
CA VAL A 169 -10.77 -14.69 -16.52
C VAL A 169 -9.71 -13.84 -17.24
N ALA A 170 -10.09 -13.08 -18.26
CA ALA A 170 -9.20 -12.15 -18.95
C ALA A 170 -8.60 -11.09 -18.01
N LYS A 171 -9.25 -10.76 -16.88
CA LYS A 171 -8.66 -9.87 -15.86
C LYS A 171 -7.33 -10.41 -15.34
N ILE A 172 -7.20 -11.73 -15.21
CA ILE A 172 -5.95 -12.37 -14.77
C ILE A 172 -4.86 -12.16 -15.81
N PHE A 173 -5.15 -12.42 -17.08
CA PHE A 173 -4.16 -12.31 -18.15
C PHE A 173 -3.71 -10.85 -18.34
N ASP A 174 -4.65 -9.92 -18.30
CA ASP A 174 -4.37 -8.49 -18.46
C ASP A 174 -3.58 -7.94 -17.26
N HIS A 175 -3.88 -8.40 -16.04
CA HIS A 175 -3.09 -8.09 -14.85
C HIS A 175 -1.64 -8.60 -14.96
N VAL A 176 -1.45 -9.87 -15.35
CA VAL A 176 -0.12 -10.45 -15.55
C VAL A 176 0.61 -9.75 -16.69
N ALA A 177 -0.07 -9.31 -17.75
CA ALA A 177 0.52 -8.49 -18.81
C ALA A 177 1.08 -7.17 -18.27
N GLY A 178 0.36 -6.51 -17.37
CA GLY A 178 0.84 -5.30 -16.68
C GLY A 178 2.11 -5.56 -15.85
N ILE A 179 2.14 -6.65 -15.09
CA ILE A 179 3.32 -7.05 -14.29
C ILE A 179 4.51 -7.35 -15.20
N THR A 180 4.29 -8.16 -16.24
CA THR A 180 5.34 -8.62 -17.14
C THR A 180 5.88 -7.51 -18.04
N ALA A 181 5.09 -6.48 -18.34
CA ALA A 181 5.62 -5.27 -18.97
C ALA A 181 6.70 -4.59 -18.11
N VAL A 182 6.49 -4.48 -16.79
CA VAL A 182 7.53 -3.96 -15.87
C VAL A 182 8.72 -4.93 -15.83
N SER A 183 8.45 -6.23 -15.72
CA SER A 183 9.45 -7.30 -15.70
C SER A 183 10.41 -7.26 -16.90
N GLU A 184 9.88 -7.11 -18.12
CA GLU A 184 10.67 -7.02 -19.36
C GLU A 184 11.45 -5.70 -19.43
N LEU A 185 10.89 -4.61 -18.90
CA LEU A 185 11.53 -3.30 -18.88
C LEU A 185 12.69 -3.20 -17.89
N THR A 186 12.71 -4.05 -16.86
CA THR A 186 13.73 -4.04 -15.80
C THR A 186 14.62 -5.28 -15.77
N ASP A 187 14.35 -6.26 -16.62
CA ASP A 187 15.01 -7.59 -16.64
C ASP A 187 14.87 -8.36 -15.31
N ILE A 188 13.80 -8.09 -14.54
CA ILE A 188 13.50 -8.77 -13.28
C ILE A 188 12.34 -9.73 -13.49
N PRO A 189 12.55 -11.07 -13.44
CA PRO A 189 11.54 -12.04 -13.84
C PRO A 189 10.40 -12.18 -12.82
N LEU A 190 9.16 -12.33 -13.32
CA LEU A 190 8.05 -12.91 -12.56
C LEU A 190 8.21 -14.44 -12.49
N VAL A 191 8.53 -14.97 -11.31
CA VAL A 191 8.97 -16.38 -11.17
C VAL A 191 7.91 -17.32 -10.65
N THR A 192 6.88 -16.83 -9.95
CA THR A 192 5.83 -17.67 -9.38
C THR A 192 4.56 -16.87 -9.07
N GLY A 193 3.47 -17.57 -8.77
CA GLY A 193 2.26 -16.93 -8.28
C GLY A 193 1.15 -17.86 -7.82
N SER A 194 0.03 -17.26 -7.42
CA SER A 194 -1.18 -17.90 -6.93
C SER A 194 -2.42 -17.26 -7.57
N THR A 195 -3.45 -18.08 -7.80
CA THR A 195 -4.72 -17.64 -8.39
C THR A 195 -5.89 -18.30 -7.69
N LEU A 196 -6.79 -17.49 -7.13
CA LEU A 196 -7.96 -17.97 -6.39
C LEU A 196 -9.23 -17.16 -6.73
N ARG A 197 -10.38 -17.63 -6.25
CA ARG A 197 -11.62 -16.86 -6.26
C ARG A 197 -11.80 -16.13 -4.94
N ILE A 198 -12.22 -14.87 -4.99
CA ILE A 198 -12.62 -14.15 -3.77
C ILE A 198 -13.81 -14.89 -3.17
N GLY A 199 -13.68 -15.43 -1.96
CA GLY A 199 -14.77 -16.14 -1.26
C GLY A 199 -15.35 -17.36 -1.99
N GLY A 200 -14.66 -17.91 -2.99
CA GLY A 200 -15.16 -19.03 -3.79
C GLY A 200 -16.45 -18.68 -4.53
N ASP A 201 -17.47 -19.54 -4.42
CA ASP A 201 -18.78 -19.36 -5.04
C ASP A 201 -19.69 -18.39 -4.24
N MET A 202 -19.23 -17.89 -3.08
CA MET A 202 -20.03 -17.07 -2.16
C MET A 202 -19.90 -15.56 -2.40
N VAL A 203 -18.87 -15.11 -3.13
CA VAL A 203 -18.71 -13.69 -3.49
C VAL A 203 -18.88 -13.52 -4.99
N ILE A 204 -20.08 -13.08 -5.36
CA ILE A 204 -20.50 -12.84 -6.74
C ILE A 204 -20.15 -11.41 -7.20
N GLY A 205 -20.04 -11.21 -8.50
CA GLY A 205 -19.58 -9.98 -9.14
C GLY A 205 -18.19 -10.11 -9.75
N ASP A 206 -17.60 -8.99 -10.15
CA ASP A 206 -16.44 -8.93 -11.04
C ASP A 206 -15.17 -8.38 -10.39
N ARG A 207 -15.19 -8.19 -9.06
CA ARG A 207 -14.09 -7.57 -8.33
C ARG A 207 -12.82 -8.40 -8.42
N MET A 208 -11.70 -7.72 -8.58
CA MET A 208 -10.35 -8.28 -8.54
C MET A 208 -9.61 -7.69 -7.34
N THR A 209 -8.85 -8.53 -6.64
CA THR A 209 -7.91 -8.17 -5.57
C THR A 209 -6.63 -9.00 -5.72
N GLY A 210 -5.57 -8.63 -5.04
CA GLY A 210 -4.30 -9.34 -5.12
C GLY A 210 -3.14 -8.48 -4.68
N GLY A 211 -1.94 -8.96 -4.93
CA GLY A 211 -0.70 -8.26 -4.69
C GLY A 211 0.45 -8.82 -5.50
N VAL A 212 1.54 -8.08 -5.50
CA VAL A 212 2.82 -8.51 -6.05
C VAL A 212 3.87 -8.42 -4.95
N GLY A 213 4.74 -9.41 -4.88
CA GLY A 213 5.91 -9.38 -4.01
C GLY A 213 7.16 -9.28 -4.84
N ALA A 214 8.21 -8.76 -4.21
CA ALA A 214 9.55 -8.69 -4.78
C ALA A 214 10.58 -9.20 -3.79
N VAL A 215 11.68 -9.75 -4.32
CA VAL A 215 12.80 -10.26 -3.54
C VAL A 215 14.08 -9.63 -4.06
N GLY A 216 14.95 -9.17 -3.16
CA GLY A 216 16.27 -8.63 -3.48
C GLY A 216 17.35 -9.12 -2.51
N VAL A 217 18.61 -8.81 -2.81
CA VAL A 217 19.75 -9.08 -1.93
C VAL A 217 20.64 -7.85 -1.85
N ALA A 218 21.02 -7.47 -0.62
CA ALA A 218 21.91 -6.35 -0.37
C ALA A 218 22.99 -6.70 0.65
N SER A 219 24.21 -6.19 0.45
CA SER A 219 25.31 -6.30 1.42
C SER A 219 25.20 -5.28 2.56
N ALA A 220 24.47 -4.19 2.33
CA ALA A 220 24.18 -3.14 3.30
C ALA A 220 22.82 -2.54 2.98
N MET A 221 22.07 -2.16 4.01
CA MET A 221 20.74 -1.55 3.86
C MET A 221 20.79 -0.03 4.07
N THR A 222 19.89 0.71 3.43
CA THR A 222 19.69 2.17 3.56
C THR A 222 18.53 2.50 4.48
N ALA A 223 18.69 2.21 5.78
CA ALA A 223 17.62 2.43 6.76
C ALA A 223 17.33 3.92 6.99
N ARG A 224 16.03 4.27 7.10
CA ARG A 224 15.53 5.64 7.30
C ARG A 224 16.11 6.35 8.55
N GLU A 225 16.56 5.59 9.54
CA GLU A 225 17.13 6.10 10.80
C GLU A 225 18.46 6.85 10.65
N ARG A 226 19.10 6.79 9.47
CA ARG A 226 20.44 7.37 9.25
C ARG A 226 20.44 8.83 8.81
N ALA A 227 19.28 9.45 8.58
CA ALA A 227 19.19 10.87 8.24
C ALA A 227 19.85 11.73 9.33
N ASP A 228 20.76 12.63 8.95
CA ASP A 228 21.58 13.40 9.88
C ASP A 228 21.48 14.91 9.63
N ILE A 229 21.81 15.70 10.66
CA ILE A 229 21.77 17.16 10.62
C ILE A 229 22.80 17.66 9.59
N GLY A 230 22.33 18.49 8.66
CA GLY A 230 23.17 19.06 7.60
C GLY A 230 23.06 18.31 6.27
N ASP A 231 22.39 17.17 6.23
CA ASP A 231 22.06 16.50 4.97
C ASP A 231 21.15 17.36 4.10
N VAL A 232 21.30 17.21 2.79
CA VAL A 232 20.36 17.76 1.80
C VAL A 232 19.34 16.71 1.41
N ILE A 233 18.14 17.16 1.05
CA ILE A 233 17.04 16.31 0.62
C ILE A 233 16.88 16.47 -0.89
N LEU A 234 17.05 15.39 -1.64
CA LEU A 234 16.85 15.33 -3.08
C LEU A 234 15.55 14.60 -3.39
N MET A 235 14.88 15.01 -4.47
CA MET A 235 13.68 14.35 -4.95
C MET A 235 13.70 14.27 -6.47
N THR A 236 13.34 13.11 -7.02
CA THR A 236 13.15 12.95 -8.47
C THR A 236 11.78 13.45 -8.90
N GLU A 237 11.64 13.71 -10.20
CA GLU A 237 10.33 13.90 -10.80
C GLU A 237 9.40 12.70 -10.54
N GLY A 238 8.09 12.98 -10.56
CA GLY A 238 7.04 12.01 -10.30
C GLY A 238 5.77 12.28 -11.10
N ALA A 239 5.16 11.20 -11.58
CA ALA A 239 3.86 11.23 -12.26
C ALA A 239 2.81 10.38 -11.54
N GLY A 240 3.16 9.78 -10.41
CA GLY A 240 2.34 8.87 -9.63
C GLY A 240 2.10 7.52 -10.30
N GLY A 241 1.37 6.67 -9.58
CA GLY A 241 0.96 5.35 -10.02
C GLY A 241 -0.53 5.14 -9.88
N GLY A 242 -0.91 4.08 -9.16
CA GLY A 242 -2.31 3.67 -9.05
C GLY A 242 -3.25 4.77 -8.53
N THR A 243 -2.77 5.61 -7.62
CA THR A 243 -3.52 6.74 -7.04
C THR A 243 -3.83 7.82 -8.08
N ILE A 244 -2.83 8.25 -8.87
CA ILE A 244 -3.02 9.24 -9.93
C ILE A 244 -3.84 8.67 -11.08
N SER A 245 -3.56 7.43 -11.52
CA SER A 245 -4.36 6.73 -12.53
C SER A 245 -5.83 6.62 -12.12
N THR A 246 -6.10 6.24 -10.87
CA THR A 246 -7.47 6.16 -10.33
C THR A 246 -8.16 7.53 -10.36
N THR A 247 -7.45 8.58 -9.98
CA THR A 247 -7.96 9.96 -9.98
C THR A 247 -8.36 10.36 -11.40
N ALA A 248 -7.44 10.20 -12.35
CA ALA A 248 -7.65 10.51 -13.76
C ALA A 248 -8.87 9.77 -14.33
N LEU A 249 -8.95 8.45 -14.11
CA LEU A 249 -10.04 7.61 -14.58
C LEU A 249 -11.41 8.04 -14.03
N TYR A 250 -11.50 8.37 -12.74
CA TYR A 250 -12.80 8.68 -12.11
C TYR A 250 -13.26 10.13 -12.24
N TYR A 251 -12.39 11.03 -12.70
CA TYR A 251 -12.79 12.37 -13.13
C TYR A 251 -12.88 12.51 -14.66
N GLY A 252 -12.66 11.42 -15.42
CA GLY A 252 -12.76 11.44 -16.88
C GLY A 252 -11.58 12.11 -17.59
N MET A 253 -10.44 12.26 -16.92
CA MET A 253 -9.21 12.92 -17.42
C MET A 253 -8.20 11.86 -17.90
N HIS A 254 -8.64 10.98 -18.79
CA HIS A 254 -7.94 9.73 -19.14
C HIS A 254 -6.56 9.95 -19.78
N ASP A 255 -6.33 11.09 -20.41
CA ASP A 255 -5.05 11.49 -21.02
C ASP A 255 -3.92 11.64 -19.98
N VAL A 256 -4.26 11.80 -18.71
CA VAL A 256 -3.27 11.85 -17.61
C VAL A 256 -2.76 10.45 -17.26
N VAL A 257 -3.50 9.38 -17.57
CA VAL A 257 -3.09 7.99 -17.27
C VAL A 257 -1.82 7.62 -18.01
N ASP A 258 -1.64 8.11 -19.25
CA ASP A 258 -0.44 7.82 -20.05
C ASP A 258 0.85 8.30 -19.37
N GLU A 259 0.78 9.39 -18.59
CA GLU A 259 1.92 9.93 -17.85
C GLU A 259 2.35 9.02 -16.68
N THR A 260 1.42 8.22 -16.13
CA THR A 260 1.70 7.33 -14.99
C THR A 260 2.37 6.02 -15.42
N ILE A 261 2.35 5.69 -16.72
CA ILE A 261 2.95 4.48 -17.29
C ILE A 261 4.42 4.76 -17.64
N ASN A 262 5.29 4.69 -16.64
CA ASN A 262 6.72 4.90 -16.78
C ASN A 262 7.52 4.10 -15.73
N ILE A 263 8.85 4.03 -15.91
CA ILE A 263 9.79 3.34 -15.00
C ILE A 263 10.88 4.29 -14.46
N LYS A 264 10.65 5.61 -14.48
CA LYS A 264 11.68 6.62 -14.17
C LYS A 264 12.30 6.42 -12.79
N PHE A 265 11.47 6.12 -11.79
CA PHE A 265 11.95 5.79 -10.45
C PHE A 265 12.96 4.63 -10.48
N LEU A 266 12.60 3.52 -11.14
CA LEU A 266 13.44 2.33 -11.19
C LEU A 266 14.75 2.62 -11.94
N GLN A 267 14.69 3.41 -13.02
CA GLN A 267 15.87 3.87 -13.76
C GLN A 267 16.82 4.72 -12.89
N ALA A 268 16.27 5.61 -12.06
CA ALA A 268 17.07 6.41 -11.13
C ALA A 268 17.76 5.51 -10.09
N CYS A 269 17.04 4.59 -9.46
CA CYS A 269 17.62 3.64 -8.49
C CYS A 269 18.70 2.76 -9.12
N GLU A 270 18.46 2.24 -10.33
CA GLU A 270 19.44 1.45 -11.07
C GLU A 270 20.73 2.23 -11.34
N ALA A 271 20.62 3.47 -11.81
CA ALA A 271 21.78 4.32 -12.06
C ALA A 271 22.60 4.61 -10.78
N LEU A 272 21.93 4.75 -9.64
CA LEU A 272 22.59 4.93 -8.33
C LEU A 272 23.33 3.65 -7.91
N LEU A 273 22.67 2.49 -8.00
CA LEU A 273 23.23 1.19 -7.62
C LEU A 273 24.41 0.80 -8.52
N GLU A 274 24.35 1.05 -9.83
CA GLU A 274 25.45 0.78 -10.77
C GLU A 274 26.76 1.52 -10.42
N LYS A 275 26.65 2.64 -9.71
CA LYS A 275 27.78 3.47 -9.27
C LYS A 275 28.08 3.34 -7.78
N ASP A 276 27.44 2.40 -7.08
CA ASP A 276 27.55 2.24 -5.62
C ASP A 276 27.22 3.53 -4.84
N LEU A 277 26.35 4.40 -5.38
CA LEU A 277 25.97 5.66 -4.74
C LEU A 277 24.94 5.47 -3.64
N ASP A 278 24.18 4.38 -3.67
CA ASP A 278 23.30 3.95 -2.57
C ASP A 278 24.05 3.86 -1.23
N LYS A 279 25.34 3.46 -1.26
CA LYS A 279 26.21 3.37 -0.08
C LYS A 279 26.62 4.73 0.49
N LYS A 280 26.41 5.81 -0.27
CA LYS A 280 26.69 7.19 0.11
C LYS A 280 25.44 7.96 0.53
N VAL A 281 24.26 7.36 0.36
CA VAL A 281 22.97 7.91 0.77
C VAL A 281 22.72 7.52 2.23
N HIS A 282 22.26 8.46 3.04
CA HIS A 282 21.87 8.15 4.42
C HIS A 282 20.52 7.44 4.46
N ALA A 283 19.50 8.02 3.81
CA ALA A 283 18.18 7.42 3.71
C ALA A 283 17.61 7.53 2.31
N MET A 284 16.87 6.50 1.91
CA MET A 284 16.18 6.43 0.63
C MET A 284 14.74 5.96 0.89
N THR A 285 13.77 6.60 0.25
CA THR A 285 12.35 6.24 0.37
C THR A 285 11.62 6.56 -0.93
N ASP A 286 10.50 5.91 -1.18
CA ASP A 286 9.59 6.28 -2.25
C ASP A 286 8.40 7.09 -1.72
N VAL A 287 7.97 8.08 -2.51
CA VAL A 287 6.86 8.96 -2.14
C VAL A 287 5.53 8.27 -2.46
N THR A 288 5.04 7.50 -1.48
CA THR A 288 3.85 6.65 -1.58
C THR A 288 2.57 7.34 -1.13
N ASN A 289 1.54 6.57 -0.77
CA ASN A 289 0.25 7.09 -0.31
C ASN A 289 0.44 7.92 0.97
N GLY A 290 -0.19 9.09 1.03
CA GLY A 290 0.11 10.13 2.03
C GLY A 290 1.13 11.17 1.55
N GLY A 291 1.88 10.87 0.49
CA GLY A 291 2.84 11.77 -0.15
C GLY A 291 3.98 12.19 0.77
N VAL A 292 4.73 13.22 0.35
CA VAL A 292 5.89 13.75 1.10
C VAL A 292 5.50 14.14 2.54
N ARG A 293 4.24 14.55 2.78
CA ARG A 293 3.74 14.84 4.13
C ARG A 293 3.78 13.63 5.07
N GLY A 294 3.40 12.45 4.57
CA GLY A 294 3.44 11.21 5.33
C GLY A 294 4.88 10.82 5.63
N ASP A 295 5.68 10.71 4.58
CA ASP A 295 7.07 10.23 4.66
C ASP A 295 7.94 11.14 5.53
N ALA A 296 7.77 12.46 5.42
CA ALA A 296 8.52 13.42 6.24
C ALA A 296 8.25 13.25 7.74
N LYS A 297 7.00 12.93 8.13
CA LYS A 297 6.66 12.67 9.53
C LYS A 297 7.29 11.37 10.02
N GLU A 298 7.26 10.33 9.20
CA GLU A 298 7.86 9.02 9.53
C GLU A 298 9.36 9.13 9.69
N ILE A 299 10.06 9.72 8.71
CA ILE A 299 11.51 9.92 8.75
C ILE A 299 11.89 10.77 9.97
N SER A 300 11.18 11.88 10.21
CA SER A 300 11.44 12.73 11.37
C SER A 300 11.29 11.98 12.70
N ARG A 301 10.25 11.13 12.82
CA ARG A 301 10.01 10.30 14.03
C ARG A 301 11.15 9.30 14.23
N THR A 302 11.56 8.61 13.17
CA THR A 302 12.53 7.51 13.24
C THR A 302 13.96 8.01 13.43
N ALA A 303 14.39 9.02 12.67
CA ALA A 303 15.75 9.58 12.76
C ALA A 303 15.90 10.65 13.87
N GLY A 304 14.79 11.17 14.42
CA GLY A 304 14.83 12.18 15.48
C GLY A 304 15.36 13.55 15.02
N VAL A 305 15.14 13.88 13.74
CA VAL A 305 15.58 15.12 13.07
C VAL A 305 14.38 15.92 12.57
N LYS A 306 14.61 17.18 12.17
CA LYS A 306 13.60 17.99 11.47
C LYS A 306 13.92 18.04 9.98
N LEU A 307 12.91 17.83 9.14
CA LEU A 307 13.02 18.01 7.69
C LEU A 307 12.39 19.34 7.30
N VAL A 308 13.10 20.12 6.48
CA VAL A 308 12.60 21.38 5.92
C VAL A 308 12.57 21.25 4.41
N PHE A 309 11.39 21.43 3.82
CA PHE A 309 11.18 21.32 2.37
C PHE A 309 10.87 22.68 1.75
N GLU A 310 11.35 22.89 0.53
CA GLU A 310 11.08 24.05 -0.33
C GLU A 310 9.98 23.68 -1.33
N GLU A 311 8.80 24.32 -1.21
CA GLU A 311 7.62 23.95 -2.01
C GLU A 311 7.84 24.17 -3.50
N GLU A 312 8.46 25.29 -3.88
CA GLU A 312 8.69 25.65 -5.28
C GLU A 312 9.51 24.58 -6.02
N ASN A 313 10.53 24.03 -5.36
CA ASN A 313 11.40 23.01 -5.92
C ASN A 313 10.65 21.67 -6.08
N MET A 314 9.89 21.24 -5.08
CA MET A 314 9.08 20.02 -5.18
C MET A 314 8.01 20.14 -6.26
N ARG A 315 7.34 21.30 -6.32
CA ARG A 315 6.30 21.59 -7.30
C ARG A 315 6.81 21.48 -8.73
N GLY A 316 8.03 21.94 -8.99
CA GLY A 316 8.69 21.84 -10.30
C GLY A 316 8.97 20.41 -10.77
N LEU A 317 9.00 19.44 -9.86
CA LEU A 317 9.26 18.02 -10.13
C LEU A 317 7.98 17.20 -10.38
N VAL A 318 6.81 17.78 -10.18
CA VAL A 318 5.54 17.09 -10.48
C VAL A 318 5.27 17.17 -11.98
N ASN A 319 4.93 16.03 -12.61
CA ASN A 319 4.54 16.02 -14.02
C ASN A 319 3.46 17.09 -14.30
N PRO A 320 3.65 17.99 -15.27
CA PRO A 320 2.76 19.16 -15.45
C PRO A 320 1.29 18.82 -15.69
N ARG A 321 0.99 17.70 -16.37
CA ARG A 321 -0.40 17.27 -16.58
C ARG A 321 -1.02 16.73 -15.30
N VAL A 322 -0.25 15.96 -14.54
CA VAL A 322 -0.66 15.46 -13.23
C VAL A 322 -0.90 16.62 -12.27
N LEU A 323 0.03 17.58 -12.19
CA LEU A 323 -0.11 18.78 -11.35
C LEU A 323 -1.35 19.59 -11.73
N GLY A 324 -1.54 19.87 -13.02
CA GLY A 324 -2.72 20.59 -13.52
C GLY A 324 -4.04 19.89 -13.19
N MET A 325 -4.08 18.56 -13.29
CA MET A 325 -5.23 17.77 -12.85
C MET A 325 -5.48 17.93 -11.35
N LEU A 326 -4.48 17.69 -10.51
CA LEU A 326 -4.62 17.75 -9.06
C LEU A 326 -5.10 19.13 -8.59
N GLU A 327 -4.56 20.20 -9.16
CA GLU A 327 -4.97 21.58 -8.85
C GLU A 327 -6.40 21.88 -9.25
N SER A 328 -6.80 21.51 -10.48
CA SER A 328 -8.17 21.73 -10.94
C SER A 328 -9.20 21.02 -10.06
N LEU A 329 -8.80 19.91 -9.43
CA LEU A 329 -9.61 19.11 -8.53
C LEU A 329 -9.46 19.50 -7.06
N ASN A 330 -8.63 20.50 -6.73
CA ASN A 330 -8.27 20.91 -5.37
C ASN A 330 -7.74 19.75 -4.52
N ILE A 331 -6.89 18.91 -5.10
CA ILE A 331 -6.20 17.81 -4.43
C ILE A 331 -4.78 18.28 -4.09
N ASP A 332 -4.38 18.14 -2.83
CA ASP A 332 -3.02 18.46 -2.40
C ASP A 332 -2.03 17.43 -2.95
N TYR A 333 -1.17 17.85 -3.87
CA TYR A 333 -0.19 17.01 -4.54
C TYR A 333 0.89 16.48 -3.58
N LEU A 334 1.14 17.17 -2.46
CA LEU A 334 2.07 16.72 -1.42
C LEU A 334 1.45 15.69 -0.46
N GLY A 335 0.14 15.45 -0.58
CA GLY A 335 -0.61 14.48 0.22
C GLY A 335 -1.06 13.23 -0.56
N VAL A 336 -0.55 13.04 -1.78
CA VAL A 336 -0.81 11.87 -2.62
C VAL A 336 0.51 11.26 -3.10
N SER A 337 0.45 10.00 -3.54
CA SER A 337 1.62 9.32 -4.10
C SER A 337 1.99 9.87 -5.47
N LEU A 338 3.21 10.39 -5.57
CA LEU A 338 3.83 10.85 -6.83
C LEU A 338 4.80 9.82 -7.42
N ASP A 339 5.06 8.71 -6.71
CA ASP A 339 6.03 7.69 -7.11
C ASP A 339 7.42 8.29 -7.39
N SER A 340 7.78 9.35 -6.66
CA SER A 340 9.09 9.99 -6.70
C SER A 340 10.05 9.29 -5.73
N LEU A 341 11.34 9.26 -6.09
CA LEU A 341 12.42 8.85 -5.20
C LEU A 341 12.86 10.04 -4.35
N LEU A 342 12.92 9.86 -3.03
CA LEU A 342 13.43 10.84 -2.09
C LEU A 342 14.71 10.31 -1.43
N LEU A 343 15.76 11.12 -1.47
CA LEU A 343 17.09 10.79 -0.96
C LEU A 343 17.49 11.82 0.09
N ILE A 344 18.03 11.35 1.21
CA ILE A 344 18.69 12.19 2.22
C ILE A 344 20.18 11.89 2.15
N VAL A 345 20.97 12.91 1.81
CA VAL A 345 22.36 12.71 1.39
C VAL A 345 23.30 13.74 2.03
N PRO A 346 24.55 13.34 2.34
CA PRO A 346 25.59 14.29 2.68
C PRO A 346 25.82 15.31 1.55
N PRO A 347 26.00 16.60 1.85
CA PRO A 347 26.20 17.64 0.82
C PRO A 347 27.36 17.38 -0.13
N GLU A 348 28.42 16.70 0.32
CA GLU A 348 29.58 16.34 -0.52
C GLU A 348 29.26 15.35 -1.65
N HIS A 349 28.12 14.65 -1.58
CA HIS A 349 27.69 13.65 -2.57
C HIS A 349 26.51 14.14 -3.43
N GLU A 350 25.91 15.28 -3.10
CA GLU A 350 24.76 15.88 -3.79
C GLU A 350 24.97 15.96 -5.31
N GLN A 351 26.05 16.64 -5.73
CA GLN A 351 26.33 16.90 -7.15
C GLN A 351 26.50 15.59 -7.95
N GLU A 352 27.20 14.60 -7.38
CA GLU A 352 27.46 13.31 -8.04
C GLU A 352 26.16 12.51 -8.24
N ILE A 353 25.26 12.58 -7.27
CA ILE A 353 23.94 11.93 -7.30
C ILE A 353 23.03 12.62 -8.33
N LEU A 354 22.93 13.96 -8.29
CA LEU A 354 22.15 14.74 -9.25
C LEU A 354 22.58 14.43 -10.69
N GLU A 355 23.89 14.50 -10.98
CA GLU A 355 24.41 14.21 -12.31
C GLU A 355 24.17 12.76 -12.73
N THR A 356 24.25 11.80 -11.81
CA THR A 356 24.02 10.38 -12.14
C THR A 356 22.57 10.13 -12.53
N VAL A 357 21.61 10.66 -11.78
CA VAL A 357 20.19 10.49 -12.06
C VAL A 357 19.76 11.26 -13.32
N GLN A 358 20.26 12.48 -13.51
CA GLN A 358 20.00 13.28 -14.72
C GLN A 358 20.55 12.60 -15.99
N ASN A 359 21.74 11.99 -15.91
CA ASN A 359 22.31 11.23 -17.04
C ASN A 359 21.51 9.97 -17.37
N ALA A 360 20.74 9.44 -16.42
CA ALA A 360 19.77 8.36 -16.66
C ALA A 360 18.46 8.85 -17.29
N GLY A 361 18.33 10.16 -17.53
CA GLY A 361 17.15 10.77 -18.17
C GLY A 361 15.99 11.03 -17.22
N VAL A 362 16.28 11.15 -15.92
CA VAL A 362 15.29 11.43 -14.87
C VAL A 362 15.60 12.77 -14.23
N ASP A 363 14.63 13.66 -14.20
CA ASP A 363 14.79 14.95 -13.53
C ASP A 363 14.88 14.76 -12.01
N ILE A 364 15.78 15.50 -11.37
CA ILE A 364 16.00 15.47 -9.92
C ILE A 364 16.48 16.85 -9.48
N ALA A 365 16.06 17.27 -8.29
CA ALA A 365 16.51 18.51 -7.69
C ALA A 365 16.59 18.41 -6.16
N THR A 366 17.32 19.35 -5.58
CA THR A 366 17.36 19.57 -4.13
C THR A 366 16.09 20.26 -3.69
N VAL A 367 15.33 19.61 -2.83
CA VAL A 367 14.01 20.05 -2.37
C VAL A 367 13.98 20.44 -0.91
N GLY A 368 15.10 20.35 -0.20
CA GLY A 368 15.12 20.64 1.21
C GLY A 368 16.43 20.27 1.88
N TYR A 369 16.41 20.30 3.20
CA TYR A 369 17.55 19.97 4.05
C TYR A 369 17.09 19.48 5.44
N VAL A 370 18.00 18.83 6.15
CA VAL A 370 17.78 18.30 7.49
C VAL A 370 18.42 19.23 8.53
N GLU A 371 17.65 19.61 9.55
CA GLU A 371 18.13 20.44 10.65
C GLU A 371 17.82 19.83 12.03
N LYS A 372 18.43 20.42 13.07
CA LYS A 372 18.20 19.98 14.44
C LYS A 372 16.75 20.26 14.87
N GLY A 373 16.03 19.22 15.30
CA GLY A 373 14.67 19.35 15.82
C GLY A 373 13.86 18.08 15.63
N GLN A 374 12.53 18.22 15.66
CA GLN A 374 11.57 17.18 15.27
C GLN A 374 10.44 17.81 14.46
N GLY A 375 9.73 16.99 13.69
CA GLY A 375 8.67 17.39 12.78
C GLY A 375 9.16 17.69 11.36
N ALA A 376 8.24 18.18 10.55
CA ALA A 376 8.53 18.62 9.19
C ALA A 376 7.93 20.01 8.94
N GLU A 377 8.64 20.85 8.19
CA GLU A 377 8.21 22.19 7.81
C GLU A 377 8.28 22.36 6.29
N LEU A 378 7.37 23.18 5.77
CA LEU A 378 7.30 23.54 4.36
C LEU A 378 7.53 25.04 4.21
N VAL A 379 8.49 25.43 3.39
CA VAL A 379 8.78 26.81 3.04
C VAL A 379 7.98 27.17 1.80
N ILE A 380 7.10 28.16 1.95
CA ILE A 380 6.29 28.74 0.87
C ILE A 380 6.53 30.25 0.89
N ASP A 381 6.97 30.82 -0.24
CA ASP A 381 7.31 32.24 -0.36
C ASP A 381 8.29 32.72 0.74
N GLY A 382 9.26 31.87 1.09
CA GLY A 382 10.23 32.11 2.17
C GLY A 382 9.67 32.01 3.60
N GLN A 383 8.41 31.60 3.78
CA GLN A 383 7.80 31.42 5.10
C GLN A 383 7.64 29.93 5.44
N ARG A 384 8.17 29.54 6.61
CA ARG A 384 8.00 28.19 7.16
C ARG A 384 6.57 28.00 7.66
N ARG A 385 5.96 26.90 7.26
CA ARG A 385 4.62 26.45 7.67
C ARG A 385 4.68 25.01 8.17
N ASP A 386 3.71 24.66 9.00
CA ASP A 386 3.55 23.27 9.45
C ASP A 386 3.29 22.33 8.26
N PHE A 387 4.04 21.23 8.22
CA PHE A 387 3.94 20.22 7.17
C PHE A 387 3.35 18.89 7.68
N THR A 388 2.74 18.91 8.87
CA THR A 388 2.13 17.73 9.49
C THR A 388 1.02 17.11 8.60
N PRO A 389 0.99 15.78 8.43
CA PRO A 389 -0.05 15.09 7.68
C PRO A 389 -1.43 15.20 8.34
N ARG A 390 -2.48 15.13 7.52
CA ARG A 390 -3.88 15.10 7.96
C ARG A 390 -4.25 13.70 8.50
N PHE A 391 -5.44 13.56 9.08
CA PHE A 391 -5.89 12.29 9.66
C PHE A 391 -6.05 11.16 8.61
N ARG A 392 -6.33 11.51 7.35
CA ARG A 392 -6.31 10.63 6.17
C ARG A 392 -5.52 11.28 5.04
N GLU A 393 -5.06 10.46 4.08
CA GLU A 393 -4.52 10.95 2.81
C GLU A 393 -5.51 11.90 2.08
N SER A 394 -4.97 12.71 1.16
CA SER A 394 -5.78 13.63 0.36
C SER A 394 -6.88 12.88 -0.39
N ALA A 395 -8.13 13.30 -0.21
CA ALA A 395 -9.27 12.66 -0.87
C ALA A 395 -9.26 12.88 -2.39
N TYR A 396 -8.74 11.90 -3.13
CA TYR A 396 -8.49 12.01 -4.57
C TYR A 396 -9.59 11.41 -5.46
N THR A 397 -10.68 10.88 -4.89
CA THR A 397 -11.86 10.44 -5.66
C THR A 397 -13.14 11.09 -5.14
N PRO A 398 -14.22 11.19 -5.94
CA PRO A 398 -15.49 11.75 -5.49
C PRO A 398 -16.05 11.05 -4.24
N ILE A 399 -15.96 9.71 -4.18
CA ILE A 399 -16.42 8.94 -3.01
C ILE A 399 -15.54 9.25 -1.80
N LYS A 400 -14.21 9.26 -1.94
CA LYS A 400 -13.30 9.59 -0.82
C LYS A 400 -13.57 10.98 -0.24
N LYS A 401 -13.89 11.97 -1.09
CA LYS A 401 -14.25 13.32 -0.64
C LYS A 401 -15.52 13.33 0.23
N MET A 402 -16.46 12.42 -0.03
CA MET A 402 -17.67 12.26 0.79
C MET A 402 -17.40 11.56 2.12
N VAL A 403 -16.45 10.61 2.18
CA VAL A 403 -16.07 9.96 3.45
C VAL A 403 -15.31 10.93 4.36
N GLY A 404 -14.65 11.95 3.79
CA GLY A 404 -13.96 13.01 4.53
C GLY A 404 -12.61 12.58 5.12
N ASP A 405 -11.87 13.56 5.65
CA ASP A 405 -10.53 13.44 6.26
C ASP A 405 -10.51 13.78 7.76
N THR A 406 -11.66 13.85 8.42
CA THR A 406 -11.78 14.22 9.85
C THR A 406 -11.62 13.01 10.78
N THR A 407 -10.90 13.20 11.89
CA THR A 407 -10.82 12.24 12.99
C THR A 407 -12.22 11.96 13.58
N PRO A 408 -12.63 10.69 13.75
CA PRO A 408 -13.86 10.35 14.45
C PRO A 408 -13.85 10.81 15.91
N ASP A 409 -14.99 11.29 16.42
CA ASP A 409 -15.13 11.75 17.82
C ASP A 409 -14.87 10.62 18.84
N ASP A 410 -15.02 9.37 18.44
CA ASP A 410 -14.87 8.16 19.27
C ASP A 410 -13.56 7.40 19.03
N PHE A 411 -12.56 8.03 18.41
CA PHE A 411 -11.29 7.39 18.03
C PHE A 411 -10.59 6.67 19.21
N GLU A 412 -10.55 7.26 20.40
CA GLU A 412 -9.92 6.63 21.58
C GLU A 412 -10.66 5.34 22.00
N ALA A 413 -11.99 5.32 21.89
CA ALA A 413 -12.78 4.12 22.18
C ALA A 413 -12.56 3.04 21.11
N MET A 414 -12.42 3.42 19.85
CA MET A 414 -12.04 2.51 18.76
C MET A 414 -10.67 1.88 19.01
N CYS A 415 -9.66 2.68 19.39
CA CYS A 415 -8.33 2.18 19.74
C CYS A 415 -8.40 1.12 20.84
N LYS A 416 -9.12 1.37 21.94
CA LYS A 416 -9.30 0.40 23.04
C LYS A 416 -9.96 -0.91 22.58
N ALA A 417 -10.92 -0.83 21.65
CA ALA A 417 -11.57 -2.01 21.10
C ALA A 417 -10.62 -2.83 20.20
N ILE A 418 -9.74 -2.15 19.46
CA ILE A 418 -8.69 -2.77 18.64
C ILE A 418 -7.59 -3.38 19.51
N ASP A 419 -7.17 -2.70 20.57
CA ASP A 419 -6.22 -3.23 21.57
C ASP A 419 -6.69 -4.58 22.11
N ARG A 420 -7.94 -4.65 22.57
CA ARG A 420 -8.53 -5.90 23.07
C ARG A 420 -8.52 -7.00 22.01
N ALA A 421 -8.86 -6.67 20.76
CA ALA A 421 -8.85 -7.65 19.67
C ALA A 421 -7.43 -8.16 19.37
N ALA A 422 -6.42 -7.29 19.42
CA ALA A 422 -5.01 -7.67 19.26
C ALA A 422 -4.54 -8.59 20.40
N GLU A 423 -4.87 -8.26 21.65
CA GLU A 423 -4.56 -9.09 22.82
C GLU A 423 -5.22 -10.48 22.73
N GLU A 424 -6.49 -10.55 22.33
CA GLU A 424 -7.20 -11.80 22.08
C GLU A 424 -6.51 -12.64 20.98
N ALA A 425 -6.04 -12.00 19.91
CA ALA A 425 -5.31 -12.66 18.82
C ALA A 425 -3.97 -13.23 19.30
N ILE A 426 -3.22 -12.45 20.10
CA ILE A 426 -1.96 -12.89 20.71
C ILE A 426 -2.19 -14.09 21.64
N SER A 427 -3.23 -14.03 22.48
CA SER A 427 -3.60 -15.12 23.39
C SER A 427 -3.93 -16.40 22.62
N LYS A 428 -4.76 -16.28 21.57
CA LYS A 428 -5.12 -17.40 20.69
C LYS A 428 -3.88 -18.00 20.02
N LYS A 429 -3.01 -17.16 19.44
CA LYS A 429 -1.73 -17.60 18.83
C LYS A 429 -0.89 -18.39 19.82
N ARG A 430 -0.69 -17.85 21.04
CA ARG A 430 0.12 -18.50 22.09
C ARG A 430 -0.45 -19.87 22.47
N HIS A 431 -1.76 -19.95 22.66
CA HIS A 431 -2.42 -21.21 23.00
C HIS A 431 -2.15 -22.31 21.96
N ILE A 432 -2.25 -21.98 20.67
CA ILE A 432 -2.00 -22.95 19.59
C ILE A 432 -0.53 -23.37 19.51
N VAL A 433 0.40 -22.43 19.65
CA VAL A 433 1.83 -22.75 19.67
C VAL A 433 2.17 -23.66 20.86
N GLU A 434 1.64 -23.38 22.05
CA GLU A 434 1.85 -24.22 23.24
C GLU A 434 1.22 -25.61 23.10
N MET A 435 0.06 -25.70 22.47
CA MET A 435 -0.62 -26.97 22.21
C MET A 435 0.19 -27.85 21.26
N LEU A 436 0.75 -27.28 20.18
CA LEU A 436 1.53 -28.01 19.18
C LEU A 436 2.97 -28.29 19.63
N GLY A 437 3.60 -27.39 20.38
CA GLY A 437 4.98 -27.56 20.85
C GLY A 437 5.15 -28.58 22.00
N LYS A 438 4.06 -29.08 22.57
CA LYS A 438 4.05 -30.16 23.58
C LYS A 438 3.94 -31.56 22.96
N GLN A 439 3.73 -31.66 21.64
CA GLN A 439 3.80 -32.91 20.86
C GLN A 439 5.23 -33.11 20.35
#